data_AF-A0A561B7Y6-F1
#
_entry.id   AF-A0A561B7Y6-F1
#
_cell.length_a   1.000
_cell.length_b   1.000
_cell.length_c   1.000
_cell.angle_alpha   90.00
_cell.angle_beta   90.00
_cell.angle_gamma   90.00
#
_symmetry.space_group_name_H-M   'P 1'
#
loop_
_entity.id
_entity.type
_entity.pdbx_description
1 polymer ?
#
loop_
_entity_poly.entity_id
_entity_poly.type
_entity_poly.pdbx_seq_one_letter_code
_entity_poly.pdbx_strand_id
1 'polypeptide(L)'
;MSGNEFDERDELLEQLLETPPGPERDRQLAELDDQERSAFERLEKLDNLVWESAHGAPPLQADPVAAMLGLVPDQSFRLDAAAFTQWCSRNKLKPTKLAERLRRRGWEVETSDIFRWRTSVASDVSPALIRAIAEEIGTSPDNLVAAPAVKQSALDTVADLVAVTKRFSDLVQRFALAQRISPAMAQTVLRTRMLSSAQRGREPEAEQMLDSLEALVRALETS
;
A
#
# COMPACT_ATOMS: atom_id res chain seq x y z
N MET A 1 -45.15 35.08 17.17
CA MET A 1 -44.87 33.87 16.39
C MET A 1 -43.38 33.89 16.11
N SER A 2 -42.57 33.22 16.93
CA SER A 2 -41.10 33.32 16.88
C SER A 2 -40.42 32.01 17.28
N GLY A 3 -41.12 30.87 17.11
CA GLY A 3 -40.61 29.54 17.44
C GLY A 3 -40.07 28.74 16.25
N ASN A 4 -40.32 29.17 15.01
CA ASN A 4 -40.04 28.38 13.81
C ASN A 4 -38.61 28.60 13.26
N GLU A 5 -38.09 29.83 13.35
CA GLU A 5 -36.77 30.19 12.79
C GLU A 5 -35.60 29.58 13.57
N PHE A 6 -35.77 29.32 14.87
CA PHE A 6 -34.73 28.68 15.68
C PHE A 6 -34.62 27.18 15.40
N ASP A 7 -35.76 26.50 15.23
CA ASP A 7 -35.79 25.07 14.92
C ASP A 7 -35.21 24.80 13.52
N GLU A 8 -35.56 25.61 12.51
CA GLU A 8 -35.02 25.48 11.15
C GLU A 8 -33.51 25.72 11.08
N ARG A 9 -33.00 26.68 11.86
CA ARG A 9 -31.57 26.99 11.94
C ARG A 9 -30.79 25.89 12.65
N ASP A 10 -31.33 25.36 13.74
CA ASP A 10 -30.65 24.32 14.51
C ASP A 10 -30.65 22.99 13.73
N GLU A 11 -31.71 22.65 12.98
CA GLU A 11 -31.74 21.53 12.03
C GLU A 11 -30.69 21.68 10.91
N LEU A 12 -30.53 22.89 10.37
CA LEU A 12 -29.54 23.16 9.32
C LEU A 12 -28.10 23.00 9.83
N LEU A 13 -27.82 23.45 11.06
CA LEU A 13 -26.52 23.26 11.70
C LEU A 13 -26.24 21.78 12.02
N GLU A 14 -27.24 21.02 12.46
CA GLU A 14 -27.13 19.57 12.68
C GLU A 14 -26.81 18.83 11.38
N GLN A 15 -27.53 19.14 10.30
CA GLN A 15 -27.29 18.54 8.99
C GLN A 15 -25.89 18.84 8.43
N LEU A 16 -25.39 20.06 8.67
CA LEU A 16 -24.02 20.46 8.30
C LEU A 16 -22.94 19.69 9.07
N LEU A 17 -23.17 19.43 10.36
CA LEU A 17 -22.26 18.63 11.19
C LEU A 17 -22.20 17.17 10.74
N GLU A 18 -23.32 16.59 10.31
CA GLU A 18 -23.39 15.21 9.79
C GLU A 18 -22.80 15.04 8.38
N THR A 19 -22.81 16.07 7.55
CA THR A 19 -22.38 16.00 6.13
C THR A 19 -20.86 16.01 6.00
N PRO A 20 -20.12 14.97 5.57
CA PRO A 20 -18.65 14.96 5.56
C PRO A 20 -17.99 16.08 4.73
N PRO A 21 -16.70 16.43 5.00
CA PRO A 21 -15.98 17.46 4.26
C PRO A 21 -15.96 17.16 2.75
N GLY A 22 -16.35 18.15 1.94
CA GLY A 22 -16.40 18.00 0.49
C GLY A 22 -17.28 19.04 -0.20
N PRO A 23 -17.47 18.90 -1.52
CA PRO A 23 -18.13 19.91 -2.35
C PRO A 23 -19.57 20.23 -1.94
N GLU A 24 -20.23 19.29 -1.27
CA GLU A 24 -21.60 19.45 -0.79
C GLU A 24 -21.66 20.31 0.48
N ARG A 25 -20.79 20.03 1.46
CA ARG A 25 -20.61 20.86 2.65
C ARG A 25 -20.16 22.27 2.27
N ASP A 26 -19.25 22.41 1.31
CA ASP A 26 -18.76 23.72 0.85
C ASP A 26 -19.87 24.60 0.26
N ARG A 27 -20.84 23.99 -0.43
CA ARG A 27 -22.02 24.70 -0.95
C ARG A 27 -22.95 25.14 0.17
N GLN A 28 -23.26 24.25 1.11
CA GLN A 28 -24.12 24.56 2.25
C GLN A 28 -23.50 25.66 3.14
N LEU A 29 -22.18 25.63 3.35
CA LEU A 29 -21.45 26.69 4.07
C LEU A 29 -21.46 28.04 3.35
N ALA A 30 -21.55 28.04 2.02
CA ALA A 30 -21.63 29.26 1.21
C ALA A 30 -23.02 29.93 1.28
N GLU A 31 -24.06 29.16 1.63
CA GLU A 31 -25.43 29.63 1.78
C GLU A 31 -25.71 30.22 3.18
N LEU A 32 -24.85 29.95 4.16
CA LEU A 32 -24.93 30.51 5.52
C LEU A 32 -24.61 32.00 5.59
N ASP A 33 -25.25 32.68 6.54
CA ASP A 33 -24.82 34.02 6.95
C ASP A 33 -23.57 34.00 7.86
N ASP A 34 -23.00 35.18 8.14
CA ASP A 34 -21.77 35.30 8.93
C ASP A 34 -21.94 34.81 10.39
N GLN A 35 -23.15 34.93 10.94
CA GLN A 35 -23.46 34.53 12.31
C GLN A 35 -23.61 33.01 12.42
N GLU A 36 -24.26 32.38 11.45
CA GLU A 36 -24.42 30.93 11.31
C GLU A 36 -23.10 30.25 11.03
N ARG A 37 -22.28 30.81 10.11
CA ARG A 37 -20.92 30.32 9.86
C ARG A 37 -20.06 30.36 11.12
N SER A 38 -20.12 31.47 11.87
CA SER A 38 -19.43 31.59 13.16
C SER A 38 -19.96 30.65 14.24
N ALA A 39 -21.23 30.22 14.18
CA ALA A 39 -21.80 29.23 15.08
C ALA A 39 -21.33 27.81 14.70
N PHE A 40 -21.36 27.47 13.41
CA PHE A 40 -20.85 26.21 12.88
C PHE A 40 -19.36 26.01 13.20
N GLU A 41 -18.50 26.99 12.94
CA GLU A 41 -17.06 26.90 13.24
C GLU A 41 -16.77 26.63 14.72
N ARG A 42 -17.58 27.19 15.62
CA ARG A 42 -17.47 26.95 17.06
C ARG A 42 -17.90 25.54 17.44
N LEU A 43 -18.96 25.02 16.83
CA LEU A 43 -19.46 23.66 17.05
C LEU A 43 -18.50 22.62 16.47
N GLU A 44 -17.99 22.82 15.25
CA GLU A 44 -16.98 21.95 14.64
C GLU A 44 -15.69 21.90 15.46
N LYS A 45 -15.26 23.05 16.01
CA LYS A 45 -14.09 23.10 16.90
C LYS A 45 -14.32 22.33 18.20
N LEU A 46 -15.53 22.39 18.76
CA LEU A 46 -15.89 21.62 19.95
C LEU A 46 -15.99 20.13 19.65
N ASP A 47 -16.59 19.75 18.52
CA ASP A 47 -16.70 18.37 18.07
C ASP A 47 -15.32 17.74 17.84
N ASN A 48 -14.41 18.45 17.17
CA ASN A 48 -13.02 18.04 17.02
C ASN A 48 -12.31 17.85 18.37
N LEU A 49 -12.52 18.75 19.33
CA LEU A 49 -11.91 18.65 20.65
C LEU A 49 -12.46 17.46 21.47
N VAL A 50 -13.76 17.17 21.33
CA VAL A 50 -14.40 16.00 21.94
C VAL A 50 -13.91 14.72 21.27
N TRP A 51 -13.79 14.72 19.94
CA TRP A 51 -13.26 13.60 19.16
C TRP A 51 -11.81 13.30 19.52
N GLU A 52 -10.92 14.29 19.56
CA GLU A 52 -9.52 14.16 19.96
C GLU A 52 -9.37 13.67 21.41
N SER A 53 -10.26 14.11 22.32
CA SER A 53 -10.26 13.65 23.70
C SER A 53 -10.78 12.21 23.87
N ALA A 54 -11.69 11.76 23.01
CA ALA A 54 -12.29 10.43 23.06
C ALA A 54 -11.53 9.39 22.23
N HIS A 55 -10.92 9.82 21.13
CA HIS A 55 -10.16 9.03 20.18
C HIS A 55 -8.75 9.59 20.15
N GLY A 56 -7.89 9.06 21.04
CA GLY A 56 -6.45 9.32 20.94
C GLY A 56 -5.91 8.92 19.56
N ALA A 57 -4.70 9.37 19.23
CA ALA A 57 -4.08 9.05 17.95
C ALA A 57 -4.16 7.52 17.68
N PRO A 58 -4.56 7.10 16.47
CA PRO A 58 -4.60 5.70 16.11
C PRO A 58 -3.23 5.05 16.35
N PRO A 59 -3.16 3.76 16.70
CA PRO A 59 -1.88 3.06 16.80
C PRO A 59 -1.13 3.21 15.47
N LEU A 60 0.19 3.41 15.51
CA LEU A 60 1.02 3.76 14.34
C LEU A 60 0.76 2.86 13.13
N GLN A 61 0.50 1.57 13.34
CA GLN A 61 0.23 0.59 12.28
C GLN A 61 -1.12 0.78 11.59
N ALA A 62 -2.07 1.45 12.24
CA ALA A 62 -3.40 1.77 11.71
C ALA A 62 -3.55 3.27 11.37
N ASP A 63 -2.50 4.06 11.54
CA ASP A 63 -2.49 5.49 11.23
C ASP A 63 -2.19 5.69 9.72
N PRO A 64 -3.16 6.19 8.93
CA PRO A 64 -2.97 6.42 7.49
C PRO A 64 -1.94 7.51 7.20
N VAL A 65 -1.80 8.51 8.08
CA VAL A 65 -0.79 9.56 7.95
C VAL A 65 0.59 8.98 8.19
N ALA A 66 0.75 8.14 9.22
CA ALA A 66 2.00 7.44 9.47
C ALA A 66 2.41 6.52 8.29
N ALA A 67 1.45 5.86 7.66
CA ALA A 67 1.69 5.06 6.46
C ALA A 67 2.14 5.93 5.27
N MET A 68 1.47 7.06 5.02
CA MET A 68 1.86 8.01 3.97
C MET A 68 3.27 8.60 4.18
N LEU A 69 3.63 8.89 5.43
CA LEU A 69 4.96 9.38 5.79
C LEU A 69 6.02 8.27 5.80
N GLY A 70 5.63 7.01 5.60
CA GLY A 70 6.53 5.86 5.58
C GLY A 70 7.10 5.52 6.96
N LEU A 71 6.37 5.83 8.04
CA LEU A 71 6.75 5.50 9.42
C LEU A 71 6.36 4.06 9.78
N VAL A 72 5.49 3.44 8.99
CA VAL A 72 5.10 2.03 9.12
C VAL A 72 6.03 1.15 8.27
N PRO A 73 6.53 0.01 8.79
CA PRO A 73 7.30 -0.95 8.00
C PRO A 73 6.56 -1.44 6.75
N ASP A 74 7.24 -1.39 5.61
CA ASP A 74 6.72 -1.81 4.31
C ASP A 74 7.52 -3.01 3.78
N GLN A 75 6.84 -4.11 3.49
CA GLN A 75 7.49 -5.32 2.98
C GLN A 75 8.04 -5.18 1.56
N SER A 76 7.52 -4.23 0.78
CA SER A 76 7.99 -3.93 -0.57
C SER A 76 9.23 -3.03 -0.58
N PHE A 77 9.47 -2.31 0.53
CA PHE A 77 10.57 -1.36 0.69
C PHE A 77 11.36 -1.68 1.98
N ARG A 78 12.16 -2.75 1.92
CA ARG A 78 12.92 -3.28 3.07
C ARG A 78 14.41 -3.00 2.95
N LEU A 79 15.07 -2.79 4.08
CA LEU A 79 16.52 -2.65 4.15
C LEU A 79 17.21 -3.97 3.79
N ASP A 80 18.15 -3.91 2.84
CA ASP A 80 19.00 -5.04 2.48
C ASP A 80 20.20 -5.13 3.43
N ALA A 81 20.29 -6.24 4.16
CA ALA A 81 21.32 -6.44 5.15
C ALA A 81 22.75 -6.45 4.56
N ALA A 82 22.92 -6.96 3.33
CA ALA A 82 24.21 -7.06 2.66
C ALA A 82 24.67 -5.70 2.15
N ALA A 83 23.81 -4.96 1.45
CA ALA A 83 24.05 -3.61 0.97
C ALA A 83 24.30 -2.65 2.13
N PHE A 84 23.47 -2.72 3.18
CA PHE A 84 23.66 -1.93 4.39
C PHE A 84 25.00 -2.20 5.06
N THR A 85 25.37 -3.48 5.21
CA THR A 85 26.67 -3.89 5.76
C THR A 85 27.85 -3.42 4.91
N GLN A 86 27.72 -3.50 3.59
CA GLN A 86 28.73 -3.05 2.64
C GLN A 86 28.93 -1.54 2.74
N TRP A 87 27.86 -0.76 2.74
CA TRP A 87 27.90 0.70 2.84
C TRP A 87 28.45 1.18 4.20
N CYS A 88 28.06 0.55 5.31
CA CYS A 88 28.64 0.84 6.62
C CYS A 88 30.16 0.58 6.64
N SER A 89 30.59 -0.54 6.07
CA SER A 89 32.01 -0.92 6.01
C SER A 89 32.82 0.03 5.14
N ARG A 90 32.32 0.39 3.95
CA ARG A 90 32.96 1.34 3.02
C ARG A 90 33.15 2.72 3.65
N ASN A 91 32.18 3.18 4.43
CA ASN A 91 32.24 4.47 5.12
C ASN A 91 32.89 4.40 6.53
N LYS A 92 33.42 3.24 6.93
CA LYS A 92 34.01 3.00 8.26
C LYS A 92 33.09 3.45 9.42
N LEU A 93 31.77 3.34 9.22
CA LEU A 93 30.79 3.79 10.20
C LEU A 93 30.55 2.69 11.24
N LYS A 94 30.85 3.01 12.50
CA LYS A 94 30.64 2.08 13.62
C LYS A 94 29.13 2.02 13.97
N PRO A 95 28.58 0.83 14.28
CA PRO A 95 27.17 0.68 14.69
C PRO A 95 26.74 1.63 15.80
N THR A 96 27.56 1.79 16.84
CA THR A 96 27.31 2.70 17.97
C THR A 96 27.15 4.15 17.51
N LYS A 97 28.02 4.61 16.59
CA LYS A 97 27.97 5.98 16.08
C LYS A 97 26.74 6.21 15.21
N LEU A 98 26.32 5.22 14.43
CA LEU A 98 25.11 5.31 13.62
C LEU A 98 23.87 5.40 14.52
N ALA A 99 23.75 4.53 15.52
CA ALA A 99 22.65 4.57 16.50
C ALA A 99 22.60 5.93 17.23
N GLU A 100 23.74 6.46 17.69
CA GLU A 100 23.81 7.79 18.32
C GLU A 100 23.37 8.94 17.40
N ARG A 101 23.65 8.86 16.10
CA ARG A 101 23.22 9.88 15.14
C ARG A 101 21.72 9.80 14.87
N LEU A 102 21.19 8.59 14.69
CA LEU A 102 19.75 8.37 14.52
C LEU A 102 18.95 8.82 15.76
N ARG A 103 19.41 8.50 16.97
CA ARG A 103 18.78 8.98 18.22
C ARG A 103 18.77 10.48 18.35
N ARG A 104 19.85 11.17 17.95
CA ARG A 104 19.89 12.65 17.93
C ARG A 104 18.86 13.26 16.97
N ARG A 105 18.39 12.49 16.00
CA ARG A 105 17.34 12.89 15.05
C ARG A 105 15.94 12.45 15.49
N GLY A 106 15.80 11.92 16.72
CA GLY A 106 14.52 11.51 17.30
C GLY A 106 14.13 10.07 17.00
N TRP A 107 15.00 9.26 16.39
CA TRP A 107 14.71 7.85 16.15
C TRP A 107 15.06 6.98 17.35
N GLU A 108 14.13 6.14 17.80
CA GLU A 108 14.37 5.15 18.86
C GLU A 108 15.10 3.93 18.28
N VAL A 109 16.43 4.01 18.21
CA VAL A 109 17.28 2.95 17.65
C VAL A 109 18.43 2.64 18.59
N GLU A 110 18.60 1.37 18.95
CA GLU A 110 19.71 0.89 19.74
C GLU A 110 20.83 0.31 18.89
N THR A 111 22.02 0.20 19.50
CA THR A 111 23.17 -0.39 18.80
C THR A 111 22.90 -1.85 18.40
N SER A 112 22.13 -2.58 19.21
CA SER A 112 21.68 -3.95 18.91
C SER A 112 20.82 -4.04 17.65
N ASP A 113 19.98 -3.04 17.39
CA ASP A 113 19.14 -3.00 16.18
C ASP A 113 20.02 -2.86 14.94
N ILE A 114 21.03 -1.98 14.99
CA ILE A 114 22.01 -1.83 13.91
C ILE A 114 22.73 -3.14 13.63
N PHE A 115 23.13 -3.88 14.67
CA PHE A 115 23.75 -5.19 14.50
C PHE A 115 22.78 -6.20 13.89
N ARG A 116 21.53 -6.28 14.38
CA ARG A 116 20.49 -7.17 13.85
C ARG A 116 20.25 -6.92 12.36
N TRP A 117 20.10 -5.66 11.95
CA TRP A 117 19.84 -5.28 10.55
C TRP A 117 21.00 -5.61 9.61
N ARG A 118 22.22 -5.77 10.12
CA ARG A 118 23.38 -6.20 9.32
C ARG A 118 23.43 -7.70 9.09
N THR A 119 22.80 -8.49 9.96
CA THR A 119 22.92 -9.96 9.96
C THR A 119 21.63 -10.68 9.60
N SER A 120 20.48 -10.00 9.63
CA SER A 120 19.17 -10.62 9.45
C SER A 120 18.21 -9.70 8.69
N VAL A 121 17.09 -10.26 8.25
CA VAL A 121 16.03 -9.53 7.55
C VAL A 121 15.45 -8.46 8.47
N ALA A 122 15.58 -7.21 8.07
CA ALA A 122 15.18 -6.03 8.84
C ALA A 122 13.72 -5.65 8.54
N SER A 123 12.78 -6.53 8.87
CA SER A 123 11.33 -6.36 8.58
C SER A 123 10.65 -5.28 9.43
N ASP A 124 11.32 -4.83 10.47
CA ASP A 124 10.89 -3.81 11.44
C ASP A 124 11.32 -2.39 11.04
N VAL A 125 12.11 -2.23 9.97
CA VAL A 125 12.64 -0.92 9.56
C VAL A 125 11.67 -0.26 8.59
N SER A 126 11.18 0.91 8.97
CA SER A 126 10.27 1.69 8.14
C SER A 126 10.97 2.42 6.99
N PRO A 127 10.28 2.69 5.86
CA PRO A 127 10.85 3.45 4.76
C PRO A 127 11.47 4.80 5.17
N ALA A 128 10.85 5.51 6.10
CA ALA A 128 11.38 6.77 6.64
C ALA A 128 12.70 6.57 7.40
N LEU A 129 12.82 5.49 8.17
CA LEU A 129 14.05 5.15 8.86
C LEU A 129 15.16 4.71 7.87
N ILE A 130 14.82 4.00 6.80
CA ILE A 130 15.76 3.67 5.72
C ILE A 130 16.32 4.95 5.06
N ARG A 131 15.46 5.95 4.81
CA ARG A 131 15.89 7.25 4.29
C ARG A 131 16.84 7.96 5.25
N ALA A 132 16.50 8.01 6.54
CA ALA A 132 17.36 8.59 7.56
C ALA A 132 18.73 7.89 7.63
N ILE A 133 18.75 6.56 7.57
CA ILE A 133 19.99 5.77 7.51
C ILE A 133 20.81 6.13 6.25
N ALA A 134 20.17 6.25 5.09
CA ALA A 134 20.83 6.59 3.83
C ALA A 134 21.53 7.95 3.91
N GLU A 135 20.86 8.94 4.49
CA GLU A 135 21.43 10.28 4.73
C GLU A 135 22.64 10.24 5.66
N GLU A 136 22.57 9.49 6.77
CA GLU A 136 23.69 9.37 7.72
C GLU A 136 24.93 8.70 7.12
N ILE A 137 24.72 7.82 6.14
CA ILE A 137 25.77 7.08 5.43
C ILE A 137 26.23 7.82 4.17
N GLY A 138 25.46 8.81 3.69
CA GLY A 138 25.76 9.57 2.48
C GLY A 138 25.49 8.80 1.19
N THR A 139 24.38 8.05 1.12
CA THR A 139 23.96 7.31 -0.07
C THR A 139 22.48 7.51 -0.39
N SER A 140 22.03 7.05 -1.56
CA SER A 140 20.60 7.00 -1.90
C SER A 140 19.91 5.86 -1.13
N PRO A 141 18.67 6.06 -0.64
CA PRO A 141 17.86 4.98 -0.06
C PRO A 141 17.73 3.76 -0.99
N ASP A 142 17.67 3.98 -2.31
CA ASP A 142 17.56 2.92 -3.32
C ASP A 142 18.77 1.96 -3.32
N ASN A 143 19.93 2.43 -2.85
CA ASN A 143 21.14 1.61 -2.72
C ASN A 143 21.17 0.77 -1.43
N LEU A 144 20.24 1.02 -0.51
CA LEU A 144 20.14 0.35 0.79
C LEU A 144 18.93 -0.57 0.88
N VAL A 145 17.94 -0.40 0.01
CA VAL A 145 16.81 -1.32 -0.05
C VAL A 145 17.18 -2.57 -0.82
N ALA A 146 16.58 -3.67 -0.41
CA ALA A 146 16.58 -4.86 -1.24
C ALA A 146 15.90 -4.48 -2.55
N ALA A 147 16.42 -4.94 -3.68
CA ALA A 147 15.62 -5.01 -4.90
C ALA A 147 14.27 -5.57 -4.45
N PRO A 148 13.13 -4.95 -4.85
CA PRO A 148 11.83 -5.44 -4.44
C PRO A 148 11.90 -6.93 -4.68
N ALA A 149 11.81 -7.71 -3.58
CA ALA A 149 11.79 -9.14 -3.73
C ALA A 149 10.76 -9.32 -4.81
N VAL A 150 11.16 -9.85 -5.97
CA VAL A 150 10.21 -10.26 -6.98
C VAL A 150 9.43 -11.29 -6.19
N LYS A 151 8.36 -10.83 -5.55
CA LYS A 151 7.28 -11.66 -5.11
C LYS A 151 6.89 -12.20 -6.47
N GLN A 152 7.38 -13.40 -6.78
CA GLN A 152 6.50 -14.37 -7.41
C GLN A 152 5.23 -14.23 -6.60
N SER A 153 4.32 -13.44 -7.15
CA SER A 153 3.04 -13.22 -6.52
C SER A 153 2.43 -14.61 -6.30
N ALA A 154 1.51 -14.79 -5.34
CA ALA A 154 0.78 -16.05 -5.27
C ALA A 154 0.23 -16.45 -6.65
N LEU A 155 -0.06 -15.45 -7.50
CA LEU A 155 -0.41 -15.58 -8.91
C LEU A 155 0.71 -16.11 -9.81
N ASP A 156 1.96 -15.67 -9.66
CA ASP A 156 3.10 -16.23 -10.39
C ASP A 156 3.38 -17.68 -9.96
N THR A 157 3.25 -17.99 -8.67
CA THR A 157 3.39 -19.38 -8.17
C THR A 157 2.27 -20.27 -8.68
N VAL A 158 1.02 -19.80 -8.67
CA VAL A 158 -0.13 -20.54 -9.22
C VAL A 158 -0.01 -20.65 -10.75
N ALA A 159 0.45 -19.60 -11.43
CA ALA A 159 0.72 -19.61 -12.87
C ALA A 159 1.81 -20.63 -13.25
N ASP A 160 2.87 -20.75 -12.45
CA ASP A 160 3.91 -21.76 -12.62
C ASP A 160 3.38 -23.18 -12.37
N LEU A 161 2.56 -23.36 -11.34
CA LEU A 161 1.89 -24.64 -11.05
C LEU A 161 0.93 -25.05 -12.18
N VAL A 162 0.15 -24.11 -12.70
CA VAL A 162 -0.75 -24.33 -13.85
C VAL A 162 0.06 -24.65 -15.10
N ALA A 163 1.16 -23.93 -15.35
CA ALA A 163 1.96 -24.07 -16.56
C ALA A 163 2.64 -25.44 -16.71
N VAL A 164 2.86 -26.17 -15.61
CA VAL A 164 3.41 -27.53 -15.64
C VAL A 164 2.35 -28.63 -15.75
N THR A 165 1.06 -28.29 -15.72
CA THR A 165 -0.02 -29.28 -15.86
C THR A 165 -0.19 -29.74 -17.31
N LYS A 166 -0.54 -31.02 -17.48
CA LYS A 166 -0.93 -31.57 -18.79
C LYS A 166 -2.14 -30.83 -19.38
N ARG A 167 -3.08 -30.42 -18.52
CA ARG A 167 -4.27 -29.67 -18.92
C ARG A 167 -3.91 -28.33 -19.57
N PHE A 168 -2.93 -27.62 -19.02
CA PHE A 168 -2.42 -26.39 -19.62
C PHE A 168 -1.67 -26.65 -20.94
N SER A 169 -0.86 -27.71 -21.04
CA SER A 169 -0.20 -28.04 -22.30
C SER A 169 -1.20 -28.36 -23.42
N ASP A 170 -2.30 -29.03 -23.09
CA ASP A 170 -3.37 -29.35 -24.04
C ASP A 170 -4.10 -28.07 -24.50
N LEU A 171 -4.34 -27.12 -23.60
CA LEU A 171 -4.90 -25.80 -23.91
C LEU A 171 -3.98 -24.97 -24.82
N VAL A 172 -2.66 -25.01 -24.59
CA VAL A 172 -1.67 -24.34 -25.44
C VAL A 172 -1.71 -24.87 -26.86
N GLN A 173 -1.78 -26.19 -27.04
CA GLN A 173 -1.86 -26.81 -28.37
C GLN A 173 -3.15 -26.43 -29.10
N ARG A 174 -4.29 -26.49 -28.40
CA ARG A 174 -5.60 -26.12 -28.95
C ARG A 174 -5.66 -24.65 -29.35
N PHE A 175 -5.19 -23.75 -28.49
CA PHE A 175 -5.11 -22.32 -28.78
C PHE A 175 -4.15 -22.01 -29.95
N ALA A 176 -3.00 -22.69 -30.02
CA ALA A 176 -2.06 -22.55 -31.12
C ALA A 176 -2.69 -22.93 -32.47
N LEU A 177 -3.48 -24.01 -32.50
CA LEU A 177 -4.21 -24.45 -33.69
C LEU A 177 -5.32 -23.47 -34.09
N ALA A 178 -6.14 -23.04 -33.13
CA ALA A 178 -7.24 -22.09 -33.38
C ALA A 178 -6.72 -20.75 -33.91
N GLN A 179 -5.63 -20.23 -33.32
CA GLN A 179 -5.07 -18.92 -33.68
C GLN A 179 -4.00 -18.99 -34.78
N ARG A 180 -3.64 -20.20 -35.26
CA ARG A 180 -2.56 -20.44 -36.24
C ARG A 180 -1.22 -19.80 -35.86
N ILE A 181 -0.86 -19.89 -34.59
CA ILE A 181 0.43 -19.39 -34.05
C ILE A 181 1.29 -20.53 -33.54
N SER A 182 2.57 -20.26 -33.27
CA SER A 182 3.46 -21.27 -32.69
C SER A 182 3.06 -21.63 -31.25
N PRO A 183 3.28 -22.88 -30.79
CA PRO A 183 2.99 -23.29 -29.42
C PRO A 183 3.72 -22.45 -28.35
N ALA A 184 4.96 -22.03 -28.62
CA ALA A 184 5.72 -21.15 -27.71
C ALA A 184 5.09 -19.75 -27.58
N MET A 185 4.54 -19.21 -28.67
CA MET A 185 3.81 -17.95 -28.65
C MET A 185 2.46 -18.10 -27.95
N ALA A 186 1.72 -19.19 -28.23
CA ALA A 186 0.48 -19.54 -27.55
C ALA A 186 0.67 -19.65 -26.01
N GLN A 187 1.74 -20.30 -25.57
CA GLN A 187 2.11 -20.40 -24.15
C GLN A 187 2.35 -19.03 -23.53
N THR A 188 3.09 -18.16 -24.22
CA THR A 188 3.36 -16.80 -23.75
C THR A 188 2.08 -15.96 -23.65
N VAL A 189 1.19 -16.06 -24.64
CA VAL A 189 -0.08 -15.33 -24.68
C VAL A 189 -1.03 -15.80 -23.58
N LEU A 190 -1.19 -17.11 -23.40
CA LEU A 190 -2.06 -17.67 -22.37
C LEU A 190 -1.52 -17.37 -20.96
N ARG A 191 -0.19 -17.42 -20.76
CA ARG A 191 0.45 -17.04 -19.50
C ARG A 191 0.28 -15.57 -19.16
N THR A 192 0.46 -14.68 -20.14
CA THR A 192 0.25 -13.24 -19.96
C THR A 192 -1.21 -12.93 -19.61
N ARG A 193 -2.17 -13.60 -20.28
CA ARG A 193 -3.59 -13.43 -19.97
C ARG A 193 -3.96 -13.94 -18.58
N MET A 194 -3.44 -15.09 -18.18
CA MET A 194 -3.63 -15.67 -16.85
C MET A 194 -3.17 -14.71 -15.73
N LEU A 195 -2.03 -14.03 -15.91
CA LEU A 195 -1.54 -13.03 -14.96
C LEU A 195 -2.40 -11.75 -14.94
N SER A 196 -3.00 -11.37 -16.07
CA SER A 196 -3.84 -10.17 -16.19
C SER A 196 -5.26 -10.31 -15.63
N SER A 197 -5.85 -11.51 -15.66
CA SER A 197 -7.22 -11.76 -15.16
C SER A 197 -7.28 -11.80 -13.64
N ALA A 198 -6.20 -12.21 -12.98
CA ALA A 198 -6.11 -12.34 -11.54
C ALA A 198 -5.96 -11.01 -10.78
N GLN A 199 -5.61 -9.90 -11.45
CA GLN A 199 -5.48 -8.57 -10.85
C GLN A 199 -6.83 -7.91 -10.47
N ARG A 200 -7.98 -8.56 -10.71
CA ARG A 200 -9.34 -8.00 -10.48
C ARG A 200 -10.09 -8.64 -9.29
N GLY A 201 -9.45 -8.76 -8.13
CA GLY A 201 -10.17 -8.76 -6.84
C GLY A 201 -10.25 -10.07 -6.04
N ARG A 202 -9.62 -11.16 -6.45
CA ARG A 202 -9.38 -12.35 -5.60
C ARG A 202 -8.22 -13.18 -6.17
N GLU A 203 -7.33 -13.67 -5.32
CA GLU A 203 -6.28 -14.62 -5.73
C GLU A 203 -6.95 -15.91 -6.25
N PRO A 204 -6.85 -16.27 -7.55
CA PRO A 204 -7.52 -17.44 -8.09
C PRO A 204 -6.76 -18.72 -7.75
N GLU A 205 -7.50 -19.79 -7.50
CA GLU A 205 -6.94 -21.13 -7.39
C GLU A 205 -6.56 -21.70 -8.78
N ALA A 206 -5.63 -22.65 -8.82
CA ALA A 206 -5.11 -23.23 -10.08
C ALA A 206 -6.21 -23.80 -10.98
N GLU A 207 -7.21 -24.47 -10.41
CA GLU A 207 -8.34 -25.03 -11.17
C GLU A 207 -9.24 -23.94 -11.76
N GLN A 208 -9.48 -22.84 -11.03
CA GLN A 208 -10.27 -21.71 -11.53
C GLN A 208 -9.58 -21.01 -12.71
N MET A 209 -8.24 -20.93 -12.69
CA MET A 209 -7.47 -20.41 -13.83
C MET A 209 -7.57 -21.34 -15.05
N LEU A 210 -7.47 -22.66 -14.84
CA LEU A 210 -7.59 -23.65 -15.91
C LEU A 210 -8.99 -23.65 -16.54
N ASP A 211 -10.04 -23.56 -15.73
CA ASP A 211 -11.43 -23.45 -16.21
C ASP A 211 -11.67 -22.16 -17.01
N SER A 212 -11.09 -21.04 -16.56
CA SER A 212 -11.17 -19.77 -17.27
C SER A 212 -10.44 -19.80 -18.62
N LEU A 213 -9.27 -20.44 -18.69
CA LEU A 213 -8.52 -20.61 -19.94
C LEU A 213 -9.24 -21.58 -20.89
N GLU A 214 -9.84 -22.66 -20.39
CA GLU A 214 -10.66 -23.58 -21.18
C GLU A 214 -11.87 -22.89 -21.81
N ALA A 215 -12.59 -22.06 -21.03
CA ALA A 215 -13.71 -21.28 -21.55
C ALA A 215 -13.28 -20.31 -22.68
N LEU A 216 -12.12 -19.66 -22.52
CA LEU A 216 -11.55 -18.78 -23.53
C LEU A 216 -11.16 -19.55 -24.81
N VAL A 217 -10.46 -20.68 -24.67
CA VAL A 217 -10.03 -21.48 -25.83
C VAL A 217 -11.25 -22.00 -26.59
N ARG A 218 -12.29 -22.50 -25.91
CA ARG A 218 -13.54 -22.94 -26.55
C ARG A 218 -14.25 -21.83 -27.31
N ALA A 219 -14.29 -20.62 -26.75
CA ALA A 219 -14.91 -19.46 -27.42
C ALA A 219 -14.18 -19.08 -28.72
N LEU A 220 -12.87 -19.30 -28.78
CA LEU A 220 -12.05 -19.01 -29.98
C LEU A 220 -12.03 -20.18 -30.98
N GLU A 221 -12.24 -21.41 -30.52
CA GLU A 221 -12.43 -22.57 -31.41
C GLU A 221 -13.75 -22.52 -32.18
N THR A 222 -14.74 -21.77 -31.69
CA THR A 222 -16.09 -21.67 -32.27
C THR A 222 -16.32 -20.37 -33.07
N SER A 223 -15.31 -19.50 -33.16
CA SER A 223 -15.32 -18.24 -33.92
C SER A 223 -14.65 -18.42 -35.28
#